data_AF-B4P2X3-F1
#
_entry.id   AF-B4P2X3-F1
#
_cell.length_a   1.000
_cell.length_b   1.000
_cell.length_c   1.000
_cell.angle_alpha   90.00
_cell.angle_beta   90.00
_cell.angle_gamma   90.00
#
_symmetry.space_group_name_H-M   'P 1'
#
loop_
_entity.id
_entity.type
_entity.pdbx_description
1 polymer ?
#
loop_
_entity_poly.entity_id
_entity_poly.type
_entity_poly.pdbx_seq_one_letter_code
_entity_poly.pdbx_strand_id
1 'polypeptide(L)'
;MDNIEEATEAAFKRLQAIIPQVKQAYEEAIGQIFSDLNSSDLESCASILEAHESTSLDTEQIVSSTRRLMTKVVLDVNQCFFSGNDVETKLTTLEMLKEQFAPHEGKNWNFNCLSPEELTRPLRMHNLDLSIKFMEKQLQIQERDLEIAMTKSIANRNRIDDINAERVRVGCMMKEQMAEYQDIKPRLLEVERLMNDSYLQQGM
;
A
#
# COMPACT_ATOMS: atom_id res chain seq x y z
N MET A 1 4.32 -10.88 11.23
CA MET A 1 3.17 -10.18 10.64
C MET A 1 1.88 -10.79 11.20
N ASP A 2 1.84 -12.12 11.31
CA ASP A 2 0.76 -12.96 11.87
C ASP A 2 0.23 -12.55 13.26
N ASN A 3 1.11 -12.16 14.21
CA ASN A 3 0.68 -11.78 15.57
C ASN A 3 -0.23 -10.54 15.64
N ILE A 4 -0.14 -9.62 14.68
CA ILE A 4 -0.97 -8.39 14.69
C ILE A 4 -2.35 -8.70 14.13
N GLU A 5 -2.42 -9.51 13.08
CA GLU A 5 -3.67 -9.94 12.46
C GLU A 5 -4.50 -10.80 13.43
N GLU A 6 -3.87 -11.75 14.12
CA GLU A 6 -4.53 -12.57 15.15
C GLU A 6 -5.06 -11.73 16.32
N ALA A 7 -4.30 -10.72 16.77
CA ALA A 7 -4.72 -9.80 17.82
C ALA A 7 -5.90 -8.92 17.37
N THR A 8 -5.91 -8.45 16.13
CA THR A 8 -7.02 -7.66 15.59
C THR A 8 -8.30 -8.49 15.43
N GLU A 9 -8.19 -9.74 14.98
CA GLU A 9 -9.33 -10.65 14.83
C GLU A 9 -9.91 -11.03 16.19
N ALA A 10 -9.05 -11.27 17.19
CA ALA A 10 -9.48 -11.52 18.56
C ALA A 10 -10.19 -10.31 19.18
N ALA A 11 -9.69 -9.09 18.93
CA ALA A 11 -10.34 -7.85 19.37
C ALA A 11 -11.70 -7.66 18.70
N PHE A 12 -11.80 -7.91 17.39
CA PHE A 12 -13.05 -7.83 16.63
C PHE A 12 -14.11 -8.76 17.23
N LYS A 13 -13.78 -10.04 17.48
CA LYS A 13 -14.70 -11.00 18.10
C LYS A 13 -15.15 -10.60 19.50
N ARG A 14 -14.25 -10.05 20.33
CA ARG A 14 -14.61 -9.56 21.66
C ARG A 14 -15.61 -8.41 21.58
N LEU A 15 -15.42 -7.49 20.63
CA LEU A 15 -16.23 -6.28 20.50
C LEU A 15 -17.60 -6.54 19.86
N GLN A 16 -17.80 -7.64 19.16
CA GLN A 16 -19.13 -8.07 18.68
C GLN A 16 -20.15 -8.25 19.82
N ALA A 17 -19.70 -8.40 21.08
CA ALA A 17 -20.57 -8.52 22.25
C ALA A 17 -21.49 -7.29 22.48
N ILE A 18 -21.20 -6.14 21.86
CA ILE A 18 -22.04 -4.94 21.91
C ILE A 18 -23.28 -5.02 21.00
N ILE A 19 -23.21 -5.81 19.92
CA ILE A 19 -24.30 -5.97 18.94
C ILE A 19 -25.62 -6.40 19.61
N PRO A 20 -25.68 -7.46 20.43
CA PRO A 20 -26.93 -7.88 21.05
C PRO A 20 -27.50 -6.82 22.00
N GLN A 21 -26.65 -6.06 22.71
CA GLN A 21 -27.08 -5.00 23.62
C GLN A 21 -27.76 -3.87 22.84
N VAL A 22 -27.17 -3.46 21.71
CA VAL A 22 -27.76 -2.43 20.85
C VAL A 22 -29.08 -2.92 20.25
N LYS A 23 -29.13 -4.14 19.73
CA LYS A 23 -30.38 -4.71 19.19
C LYS A 23 -31.49 -4.74 20.24
N GLN A 24 -31.17 -5.19 21.45
CA GLN A 24 -32.12 -5.22 22.56
C GLN A 24 -32.62 -3.81 22.90
N ALA A 25 -31.74 -2.81 22.97
CA ALA A 25 -32.16 -1.43 23.24
C ALA A 25 -33.12 -0.88 22.18
N TYR A 26 -32.91 -1.22 20.90
CA TYR A 26 -33.84 -0.87 19.82
C TYR A 26 -35.17 -1.63 19.94
N GLU A 27 -35.15 -2.93 20.25
CA GLU A 27 -36.36 -3.73 20.44
C GLU A 27 -37.21 -3.21 21.61
N GLU A 28 -36.57 -2.87 22.74
CA GLU A 28 -37.23 -2.28 23.90
C GLU A 28 -37.84 -0.91 23.56
N ALA A 29 -37.09 -0.04 22.87
CA ALA A 29 -37.58 1.26 22.43
C ALA A 29 -38.77 1.12 21.48
N ILE A 30 -38.71 0.20 20.51
CA ILE A 30 -39.80 -0.06 19.56
C ILE A 30 -41.04 -0.62 20.28
N GLY A 31 -40.85 -1.48 21.29
CA GLY A 31 -41.94 -1.99 22.11
C GLY A 31 -42.73 -0.90 22.83
N GLN A 32 -42.09 0.24 23.13
CA GLN A 32 -42.72 1.37 23.80
C GLN A 32 -43.35 2.40 22.86
N ILE A 33 -43.08 2.37 21.54
CA ILE A 33 -43.58 3.40 20.60
C ILE A 33 -45.11 3.54 20.62
N PHE A 34 -45.82 2.43 20.80
CA PHE A 34 -47.28 2.36 20.73
C PHE A 34 -47.93 2.02 22.07
N SER A 35 -47.21 2.19 23.19
CA SER A 35 -47.73 1.91 24.53
C SER A 35 -48.83 2.89 24.93
N ASP A 36 -48.75 4.14 24.47
CA ASP A 36 -49.71 5.20 24.77
C ASP A 36 -51.08 5.01 24.10
N LEU A 37 -51.14 4.24 22.99
CA LEU A 37 -52.40 3.93 22.29
C LEU A 37 -53.31 3.11 23.21
N ASN A 38 -54.51 3.58 23.51
CA ASN A 38 -55.41 2.96 24.50
C ASN A 38 -56.86 2.90 23.99
N SER A 39 -57.74 2.19 24.72
CA SER A 39 -59.14 2.03 24.34
C SER A 39 -59.94 3.34 24.36
N SER A 40 -59.55 4.32 25.17
CA SER A 40 -60.22 5.63 25.22
C SER A 40 -60.02 6.44 23.94
N ASP A 41 -58.95 6.19 23.20
CA ASP A 41 -58.71 6.83 21.89
C ASP A 41 -59.78 6.47 20.84
N LEU A 42 -60.50 5.36 21.03
CA LEU A 42 -61.58 4.90 20.15
C LEU A 42 -62.99 5.13 20.73
N GLU A 43 -63.11 5.71 21.92
CA GLU A 43 -64.37 5.84 22.64
C GLU A 43 -65.41 6.65 21.85
N SER A 44 -64.99 7.76 21.23
CA SER A 44 -65.86 8.57 20.36
C SER A 44 -66.38 7.77 19.16
N CYS A 45 -65.57 6.88 18.58
CA CYS A 45 -65.99 6.04 17.46
C CYS A 45 -66.96 4.94 17.91
N ALA A 46 -66.72 4.35 19.08
CA ALA A 46 -67.61 3.36 19.68
C ALA A 46 -69.00 3.95 19.97
N SER A 47 -69.06 5.16 20.54
CA SER A 47 -70.33 5.84 20.83
C SER A 47 -71.17 6.13 19.57
N ILE A 48 -70.52 6.49 18.45
CA ILE A 48 -71.21 6.75 17.18
C ILE A 48 -71.80 5.45 16.60
N LEU A 49 -71.03 4.35 16.61
CA LEU A 49 -71.47 3.06 16.11
C LEU A 49 -72.63 2.48 16.92
N GLU A 50 -72.56 2.60 18.25
CA GLU A 50 -73.64 2.14 19.13
C GLU A 50 -74.94 2.92 18.87
N ALA A 51 -74.85 4.24 18.67
CA ALA A 51 -76.01 5.10 18.40
C ALA A 51 -76.69 4.83 17.03
N HIS A 52 -75.93 4.46 16.00
CA HIS A 52 -76.44 4.30 14.64
C HIS A 52 -76.72 2.85 14.23
N GLU A 53 -75.93 1.90 14.73
CA GLU A 53 -75.93 0.51 14.25
C GLU A 53 -76.22 -0.52 15.37
N SER A 54 -76.46 -0.07 16.62
CA SER A 54 -76.70 -0.94 17.79
C SER A 54 -75.64 -2.04 17.96
N THR A 55 -74.42 -1.77 17.49
CA THR A 55 -73.30 -2.72 17.47
C THR A 55 -72.24 -2.25 18.45
N SER A 56 -71.83 -3.11 19.38
CA SER A 56 -70.76 -2.82 20.34
C SER A 56 -69.39 -3.07 19.71
N LEU A 57 -68.52 -2.06 19.74
CA LEU A 57 -67.15 -2.16 19.25
C LEU A 57 -66.22 -2.65 20.38
N ASP A 58 -65.49 -3.74 20.17
CA ASP A 58 -64.44 -4.18 21.10
C ASP A 58 -63.17 -3.33 20.90
N THR A 59 -63.16 -2.17 21.54
CA THR A 59 -62.06 -1.21 21.48
C THR A 59 -60.76 -1.77 22.04
N GLU A 60 -60.80 -2.66 23.03
CA GLU A 60 -59.60 -3.26 23.61
C GLU A 60 -58.94 -4.25 22.64
N GLN A 61 -59.74 -5.10 21.98
CA GLN A 61 -59.24 -6.03 20.98
C GLN A 61 -58.66 -5.29 19.77
N ILE A 62 -59.30 -4.22 19.31
CA ILE A 62 -58.81 -3.43 18.16
C ILE A 62 -57.50 -2.72 18.51
N VAL A 63 -57.42 -2.06 19.66
CA VAL A 63 -56.20 -1.36 20.10
C VAL A 63 -55.06 -2.34 20.32
N SER A 64 -55.31 -3.46 21.00
CA SER A 64 -54.27 -4.49 21.23
C SER A 64 -53.78 -5.12 19.93
N SER A 65 -54.70 -5.40 18.99
CA SER A 65 -54.35 -5.94 17.67
C SER A 65 -53.56 -4.94 16.83
N THR A 66 -53.97 -3.67 16.86
CA THR A 66 -53.31 -2.56 16.15
C THR A 66 -51.92 -2.33 16.71
N ARG A 67 -51.78 -2.22 18.04
CA ARG A 67 -50.48 -2.09 18.72
C ARG A 67 -49.55 -3.23 18.32
N ARG A 68 -50.01 -4.48 18.41
CA ARG A 68 -49.23 -5.66 18.02
C ARG A 68 -48.78 -5.61 16.56
N LEU A 69 -49.69 -5.26 15.64
CA LEU A 69 -49.38 -5.19 14.21
C LEU A 69 -48.38 -4.08 13.91
N MET A 70 -48.59 -2.88 14.45
CA MET A 70 -47.69 -1.74 14.24
C MET A 70 -46.31 -1.99 14.83
N THR A 71 -46.23 -2.49 16.07
CA THR A 71 -44.95 -2.88 16.68
C THR A 71 -44.24 -3.92 15.82
N LYS A 72 -44.94 -4.95 15.33
CA LYS A 72 -44.35 -5.97 14.45
C LYS A 72 -43.79 -5.36 13.16
N VAL A 73 -44.56 -4.51 12.49
CA VAL A 73 -44.10 -3.86 11.24
C VAL A 73 -42.83 -3.05 11.47
N VAL A 74 -42.76 -2.28 12.57
CA VAL A 74 -41.57 -1.49 12.90
C VAL A 74 -40.37 -2.39 13.23
N LEU A 75 -40.58 -3.49 13.96
CA LEU A 75 -39.53 -4.48 14.22
C LEU A 75 -39.00 -5.11 12.93
N ASP A 76 -39.88 -5.51 12.01
CA ASP A 76 -39.50 -6.08 10.72
C ASP A 76 -38.67 -5.07 9.89
N VAL A 77 -39.08 -3.80 9.86
CA VAL A 77 -38.33 -2.72 9.20
C VAL A 77 -36.97 -2.51 9.85
N ASN A 78 -36.91 -2.52 11.18
CA ASN A 78 -35.65 -2.38 11.93
C ASN A 78 -34.70 -3.55 11.60
N GLN A 79 -35.19 -4.78 11.55
CA GLN A 79 -34.38 -5.95 11.19
C GLN A 79 -33.82 -5.84 9.77
N CYS A 80 -34.64 -5.38 8.81
CA CYS A 80 -34.19 -5.06 7.45
C CYS A 80 -33.13 -3.96 7.42
N PHE A 81 -33.23 -2.93 8.27
CA PHE A 81 -32.22 -1.89 8.37
C PHE A 81 -30.88 -2.43 8.88
N PHE A 82 -30.88 -3.23 9.95
CA PHE A 82 -29.67 -3.82 10.52
C PHE A 82 -28.95 -4.73 9.52
N SER A 83 -29.70 -5.62 8.87
CA SER A 83 -29.17 -6.55 7.87
C SER A 83 -28.76 -5.86 6.58
N GLY A 84 -29.55 -4.91 6.08
CA GLY A 84 -29.30 -4.23 4.81
C GLY A 84 -28.17 -3.21 4.82
N ASN A 85 -27.83 -2.66 5.99
CA ASN A 85 -26.79 -1.62 6.13
C ASN A 85 -25.50 -2.12 6.76
N ASP A 86 -25.37 -3.43 7.01
CA ASP A 86 -24.20 -4.04 7.66
C ASP A 86 -23.85 -3.32 8.98
N VAL A 87 -24.89 -3.05 9.78
CA VAL A 87 -24.77 -2.26 11.01
C VAL A 87 -23.89 -2.97 12.03
N GLU A 88 -23.93 -4.30 12.06
CA GLU A 88 -23.15 -5.14 12.97
C GLU A 88 -21.64 -4.94 12.78
N THR A 89 -21.18 -4.98 11.52
CA THR A 89 -19.77 -4.76 11.18
C THR A 89 -19.38 -3.32 11.49
N LYS A 90 -20.20 -2.33 11.08
CA LYS A 90 -19.93 -0.91 11.35
C LYS A 90 -19.85 -0.60 12.85
N LEU A 91 -20.74 -1.16 13.66
CA LEU A 91 -20.74 -0.99 15.12
C LEU A 91 -19.46 -1.58 15.72
N THR A 92 -19.08 -2.79 15.29
CA THR A 92 -17.86 -3.44 15.76
C THR A 92 -16.61 -2.65 15.35
N THR A 93 -16.56 -2.16 14.11
CA THR A 93 -15.47 -1.29 13.64
C THR A 93 -15.39 0.01 14.42
N LEU A 94 -16.53 0.64 14.75
CA LEU A 94 -16.55 1.86 15.58
C LEU A 94 -15.98 1.61 16.97
N GLU A 95 -16.33 0.50 17.62
CA GLU A 95 -15.73 0.14 18.91
C GLU A 95 -14.23 -0.16 18.80
N MET A 96 -13.79 -0.82 17.71
CA MET A 96 -12.35 -1.02 17.46
C MET A 96 -11.62 0.31 17.30
N LEU A 97 -12.18 1.24 16.52
CA LEU A 97 -11.60 2.57 16.34
C LEU A 97 -11.57 3.33 17.68
N LYS A 98 -12.63 3.22 18.48
CA LYS A 98 -12.66 3.83 19.81
C LYS A 98 -11.54 3.31 20.71
N GLU A 99 -11.29 1.99 20.73
CA GLU A 99 -10.16 1.43 21.49
C GLU A 99 -8.81 1.86 20.92
N GLN A 100 -8.64 1.82 19.59
CA GLN A 100 -7.40 2.20 18.92
C GLN A 100 -7.02 3.66 19.17
N PHE A 101 -8.01 4.55 19.20
CA PHE A 101 -7.82 5.98 19.36
C PHE A 101 -8.12 6.48 20.79
N ALA A 102 -8.36 5.59 21.76
CA ALA A 102 -8.55 5.95 23.17
C ALA A 102 -7.44 6.87 23.75
N PRO A 103 -6.14 6.70 23.41
CA PRO A 103 -5.08 7.62 23.84
C PRO A 103 -5.19 9.05 23.30
N HIS A 104 -6.16 9.32 22.43
CA HIS A 104 -6.40 10.62 21.81
C HIS A 104 -7.74 11.24 22.23
N GLU A 105 -8.41 10.64 23.22
CA GLU A 105 -9.61 11.19 23.84
C GLU A 105 -9.35 12.60 24.42
N GLY A 106 -10.31 13.50 24.26
CA GLY A 106 -10.21 14.89 24.75
C GLY A 106 -9.38 15.85 23.88
N LYS A 107 -8.78 15.38 22.78
CA LYS A 107 -8.19 16.30 21.78
C LYS A 107 -9.32 16.99 20.99
N ASN A 108 -9.25 18.30 20.85
CA ASN A 108 -10.18 19.06 20.01
C ASN A 108 -9.89 18.81 18.53
N TRP A 109 -10.50 17.77 17.97
CA TRP A 109 -10.52 17.54 16.53
C TRP A 109 -11.64 18.38 15.92
N ASN A 110 -11.38 19.68 15.72
CA ASN A 110 -12.37 20.58 15.15
C ASN A 110 -12.46 20.40 13.62
N PHE A 111 -12.96 19.27 13.16
CA PHE A 111 -13.12 18.97 11.73
C PHE A 111 -14.07 19.96 11.03
N ASN A 112 -15.06 20.48 11.75
CA ASN A 112 -16.14 21.29 11.17
C ASN A 112 -15.73 22.75 10.91
N CYS A 113 -14.64 23.22 11.51
CA CYS A 113 -14.16 24.60 11.33
C CYS A 113 -12.87 24.71 10.50
N LEU A 114 -12.30 23.58 10.06
CA LEU A 114 -11.07 23.56 9.28
C LEU A 114 -11.37 23.57 7.78
N SER A 115 -10.56 24.30 7.03
CA SER A 115 -10.61 24.26 5.58
C SER A 115 -10.16 22.88 5.05
N PRO A 116 -10.60 22.45 3.84
CA PRO A 116 -10.11 21.21 3.23
C PRO A 116 -8.58 21.15 3.10
N GLU A 117 -7.92 22.30 2.95
CA GLU A 117 -6.46 22.38 2.91
C GLU A 117 -5.83 22.00 4.25
N GLU A 118 -6.34 22.54 5.35
CA GLU A 118 -5.84 22.22 6.70
C GLU A 118 -6.10 20.76 7.08
N LEU A 119 -7.26 20.23 6.71
CA LEU A 119 -7.61 18.82 6.93
C LEU A 119 -6.68 17.87 6.19
N THR A 120 -6.29 18.22 4.96
CA THR A 120 -5.44 17.36 4.11
C THR A 120 -3.95 17.61 4.30
N ARG A 121 -3.56 18.68 4.99
CA ARG A 121 -2.16 19.06 5.20
C ARG A 121 -1.31 17.95 5.83
N PRO A 122 -1.75 17.24 6.89
CA PRO A 122 -0.94 16.15 7.47
C PRO A 122 -0.66 15.04 6.47
N LEU A 123 -1.64 14.67 5.63
CA LEU A 123 -1.49 13.65 4.59
C LEU A 123 -0.50 14.10 3.51
N ARG A 124 -0.61 15.37 3.06
CA ARG A 124 0.32 15.95 2.08
C ARG A 124 1.75 15.98 2.61
N MET A 125 1.93 16.41 3.87
CA MET A 125 3.24 16.42 4.52
C MET A 125 3.84 15.02 4.63
N HIS A 126 3.04 14.01 4.98
CA HIS A 126 3.48 12.63 5.02
C HIS A 126 3.92 12.11 3.64
N ASN A 127 3.16 12.40 2.59
CA ASN A 127 3.53 12.01 1.22
C ASN A 127 4.83 12.69 0.75
N LEU A 128 5.05 13.95 1.12
CA LEU A 128 6.30 14.65 0.85
C LEU A 128 7.48 13.99 1.58
N ASP A 129 7.31 13.63 2.85
CA ASP A 129 8.33 12.89 3.63
C ASP A 129 8.69 11.54 2.99
N LEU A 130 7.70 10.77 2.52
CA LEU A 130 7.93 9.52 1.78
C LEU A 130 8.72 9.76 0.49
N SER A 131 8.39 10.83 -0.24
CA SER A 131 9.06 11.20 -1.48
C SER A 131 10.52 11.60 -1.23
N ILE A 132 10.78 12.36 -0.16
CA ILE A 132 12.14 12.74 0.27
C ILE A 132 12.95 11.48 0.58
N LYS A 133 12.42 10.59 1.42
CA LYS A 133 13.10 9.31 1.77
C LYS A 133 13.40 8.45 0.55
N PHE A 134 12.52 8.45 -0.45
CA PHE A 134 12.76 7.76 -1.70
C PHE A 134 13.92 8.39 -2.48
N MET A 135 13.93 9.72 -2.64
CA MET A 135 15.00 10.44 -3.32
C MET A 135 16.35 10.26 -2.62
N GLU A 136 16.38 10.29 -1.29
CA GLU A 136 17.60 10.03 -0.50
C GLU A 136 18.17 8.65 -0.79
N LYS A 137 17.33 7.61 -0.84
CA LYS A 137 17.76 6.25 -1.20
C LYS A 137 18.30 6.18 -2.63
N GLN A 138 17.66 6.86 -3.58
CA GLN A 138 18.13 6.90 -4.97
C GLN A 138 19.50 7.58 -5.07
N LEU A 139 19.71 8.69 -4.36
CA LEU A 139 21.00 9.37 -4.31
C LEU A 139 22.11 8.47 -3.76
N GLN A 140 21.84 7.73 -2.67
CA GLN A 140 22.80 6.79 -2.10
C GLN A 140 23.19 5.66 -3.07
N ILE A 141 22.24 5.20 -3.90
CA ILE A 141 22.53 4.20 -4.93
C ILE A 141 23.41 4.81 -6.02
N GLN A 142 23.05 6.00 -6.52
CA GLN A 142 23.82 6.69 -7.56
C GLN A 142 25.25 7.02 -7.12
N GLU A 143 25.43 7.42 -5.86
CA GLU A 143 26.75 7.69 -5.28
C GLU A 143 27.63 6.43 -5.30
N ARG A 144 27.07 5.27 -4.90
CA ARG A 144 27.77 3.99 -4.95
C ARG A 144 28.12 3.57 -6.39
N ASP A 145 27.18 3.74 -7.32
CA ASP A 145 27.41 3.39 -8.73
C ASP A 145 28.50 4.28 -9.36
N LEU A 146 28.52 5.56 -8.98
CA LEU A 146 29.55 6.50 -9.40
C LEU A 146 30.93 6.11 -8.86
N GLU A 147 31.02 5.72 -7.59
CA GLU A 147 32.27 5.26 -6.97
C GLU A 147 32.84 4.02 -7.69
N ILE A 148 31.97 3.06 -8.02
CA ILE A 148 32.33 1.88 -8.82
C ILE A 148 32.84 2.29 -10.20
N ALA A 149 32.13 3.21 -10.87
CA ALA A 149 32.52 3.69 -12.21
C ALA A 149 33.86 4.43 -12.19
N MET A 150 34.10 5.27 -11.18
CA MET A 150 35.38 5.97 -10.99
C MET A 150 36.53 4.98 -10.78
N THR A 151 36.34 3.98 -9.92
CA THR A 151 37.35 2.94 -9.65
C THR A 151 37.71 2.19 -10.93
N LYS A 152 36.71 1.80 -11.73
CA LYS A 152 36.94 1.15 -13.03
C LYS A 152 37.68 2.05 -14.02
N SER A 153 37.35 3.34 -14.05
CA SER A 153 38.00 4.33 -14.92
C SER A 153 39.49 4.46 -14.59
N ILE A 154 39.83 4.57 -13.31
CA ILE A 154 41.23 4.64 -12.83
C ILE A 154 41.99 3.37 -13.24
N ALA A 155 41.43 2.19 -12.99
CA ALA A 155 42.06 0.93 -13.36
C ALA A 155 42.31 0.81 -14.87
N ASN A 156 41.35 1.25 -15.69
CA ASN A 156 41.50 1.27 -17.14
C ASN A 156 42.58 2.26 -17.62
N ARG A 157 42.70 3.44 -17.01
CA ARG A 157 43.78 4.40 -17.33
C ARG A 157 45.15 3.80 -17.07
N ASN A 158 45.35 3.21 -15.89
CA ASN A 158 46.62 2.54 -15.56
C ASN A 158 46.96 1.45 -16.58
N ARG A 159 45.98 0.63 -16.97
CA ARG A 159 46.17 -0.40 -17.99
C ARG A 159 46.57 0.17 -19.35
N ILE A 160 45.99 1.30 -19.76
CA ILE A 160 46.36 1.99 -21.00
C ILE A 160 47.81 2.50 -20.92
N ASP A 161 48.21 3.06 -19.78
CA ASP A 161 49.57 3.54 -19.57
C ASP A 161 50.59 2.39 -19.62
N ASP A 162 50.29 1.25 -18.99
CA ASP A 162 51.11 0.04 -19.05
C ASP A 162 51.27 -0.47 -20.49
N ILE A 163 50.17 -0.54 -21.24
CA ILE A 163 50.18 -0.96 -22.66
C ILE A 163 51.00 0.03 -23.50
N ASN A 164 50.88 1.33 -23.24
CA ASN A 164 51.65 2.34 -23.95
C ASN A 164 53.15 2.23 -23.67
N ALA A 165 53.54 2.00 -22.42
CA ALA A 165 54.93 1.77 -22.03
C ALA A 165 55.50 0.54 -22.72
N GLU A 166 54.77 -0.56 -22.72
CA GLU A 166 55.16 -1.81 -23.39
C GLU A 166 55.27 -1.62 -24.91
N ARG A 167 54.33 -0.92 -25.53
CA ARG A 167 54.39 -0.58 -26.96
C ARG A 167 55.65 0.20 -27.31
N VAL A 168 56.03 1.19 -26.49
CA VAL A 168 57.27 1.96 -26.70
C VAL A 168 58.49 1.05 -26.57
N ARG A 169 58.55 0.21 -25.53
CA ARG A 169 59.64 -0.74 -25.30
C ARG A 169 59.83 -1.69 -26.48
N VAL A 170 58.77 -2.36 -26.92
CA VAL A 170 58.80 -3.27 -28.08
C VAL A 170 59.17 -2.51 -29.36
N GLY A 171 58.66 -1.29 -29.55
CA GLY A 171 59.02 -0.45 -30.67
C GLY A 171 60.52 -0.11 -30.73
N CYS A 172 61.17 0.10 -29.58
CA CYS A 172 62.62 0.28 -29.51
C CYS A 172 63.37 -1.00 -29.88
N MET A 173 62.98 -2.14 -29.29
CA MET A 173 63.62 -3.44 -29.60
C MET A 173 63.51 -3.82 -31.07
N MET A 174 62.37 -3.57 -31.72
CA MET A 174 62.21 -3.82 -33.15
C MET A 174 63.11 -2.94 -34.01
N LYS A 175 63.32 -1.68 -33.61
CA LYS A 175 64.24 -0.77 -34.32
C LYS A 175 65.70 -1.24 -34.20
N GLU A 176 66.10 -1.66 -33.01
CA GLU A 176 67.43 -2.23 -32.76
C GLU A 176 67.65 -3.49 -33.61
N GLN A 177 66.72 -4.45 -33.58
CA GLN A 177 66.80 -5.66 -34.42
C GLN A 177 66.80 -5.36 -35.92
N MET A 178 66.01 -4.38 -36.38
CA MET A 178 66.04 -3.96 -37.77
C MET A 178 67.39 -3.37 -38.16
N ALA A 179 68.01 -2.57 -37.30
CA ALA A 179 69.34 -2.01 -37.55
C ALA A 179 70.41 -3.11 -37.62
N GLU A 180 70.39 -4.06 -36.69
CA GLU A 180 71.28 -5.24 -36.72
C GLU A 180 71.11 -6.05 -38.01
N TYR A 181 69.85 -6.31 -38.40
CA TYR A 181 69.56 -7.02 -39.65
C TYR A 181 70.06 -6.24 -40.87
N GLN A 182 69.89 -4.91 -40.91
CA GLN A 182 70.41 -4.08 -42.00
C GLN A 182 71.93 -4.11 -42.10
N ASP A 183 72.64 -4.21 -40.97
CA ASP A 183 74.11 -4.32 -40.94
C ASP A 183 74.61 -5.70 -41.40
N ILE A 184 73.91 -6.78 -41.03
CA ILE A 184 74.29 -8.16 -41.38
C ILE A 184 73.86 -8.54 -42.80
N LYS A 185 72.77 -7.94 -43.31
CA LYS A 185 72.19 -8.26 -44.63
C LYS A 185 73.20 -8.23 -45.80
N PRO A 186 74.09 -7.24 -45.94
CA PRO A 186 75.09 -7.23 -47.00
C PRO A 186 76.06 -8.42 -46.90
N ARG A 187 76.47 -8.79 -45.68
CA ARG A 187 77.36 -9.94 -45.46
C ARG A 187 76.67 -11.26 -45.79
N LEU A 188 75.39 -11.38 -45.45
CA LEU A 188 74.58 -12.54 -45.84
C LEU A 188 74.47 -12.68 -47.36
N LEU A 189 74.21 -11.58 -48.07
CA LEU A 189 74.15 -11.56 -49.54
C LEU A 189 75.52 -11.90 -50.17
N GLU A 190 76.62 -11.45 -49.56
CA GLU A 190 77.97 -11.79 -50.01
C GLU A 190 78.26 -13.28 -49.84
N VAL A 191 77.92 -13.86 -48.69
CA VAL A 191 78.05 -15.30 -48.43
C VAL A 191 77.17 -16.12 -49.40
N GLU A 192 75.94 -15.68 -49.66
CA GLU A 192 75.05 -16.30 -50.66
C GLU A 192 75.65 -16.25 -52.06
N ARG A 193 76.24 -15.12 -52.46
CA ARG A 193 76.94 -14.99 -53.76
C ARG A 193 78.13 -15.92 -53.85
N LEU A 194 78.98 -15.96 -52.82
CA LEU A 194 80.16 -16.84 -52.77
C LEU A 194 79.79 -18.33 -52.81
N MET A 195 78.69 -18.73 -52.15
CA MET A 195 78.18 -20.10 -52.26
C MET A 195 77.72 -20.40 -53.69
N ASN A 196 76.92 -19.52 -54.29
CA ASN A 196 76.44 -19.71 -55.67
C ASN A 196 77.61 -19.76 -56.68
N ASP A 197 78.62 -18.91 -56.53
CA ASP A 197 79.82 -18.89 -57.37
C ASP A 197 80.64 -20.20 -57.21
N SER A 198 80.72 -20.75 -55.99
CA SER A 198 81.37 -22.05 -55.71
C SER A 198 80.62 -23.23 -56.34
N TYR A 199 79.28 -23.22 -56.29
CA TYR A 199 78.45 -24.23 -56.96
C TYR A 199 78.54 -24.16 -58.49
N LEU A 200 78.69 -22.96 -59.08
CA LEU A 200 78.91 -22.79 -60.52
C LEU A 200 80.31 -23.25 -60.97
N GLN A 201 81.34 -23.13 -60.11
CA GLN A 201 82.69 -23.63 -60.40
C GLN A 201 82.83 -25.15 -60.29
N GLN A 202 81.98 -25.83 -59.51
CA GLN A 202 81.95 -27.30 -59.44
C GLN A 202 81.11 -27.96 -60.55
N GLY A 203 80.42 -27.16 -61.37
CA GLY A 203 79.57 -27.59 -62.50
C GLY A 203 80.18 -27.43 -63.89
N MET A 204 81.46 -27.03 -63.99
CA MET A 204 82.29 -27.12 -65.22
C MET A 204 83.37 -28.17 -65.05
#